data_AF-A0A2V9YYX2-F1
#
_entry.id   AF-A0A2V9YYX2-F1
#
_cell.length_a   1.000
_cell.length_b   1.000
_cell.length_c   1.000
_cell.angle_alpha   90.00
_cell.angle_beta   90.00
_cell.angle_gamma   90.00
#
_symmetry.space_group_name_H-M   'P 1'
#
loop_
_entity.id
_entity.type
_entity.pdbx_description
1 polymer ?
#
loop_
_entity_poly.entity_id
_entity_poly.type
_entity_poly.pdbx_seq_one_letter_code
_entity_poly.pdbx_strand_id
1 'polypeptide(L)'
;MKVVVKIGGAALESKIALHKCARAVVELAQDGHQIAVVHGGGTALTRTLKLLGKQSDFINGLRVTDAETRDVALMVLAGIVNKTLVAAIGAAGHPAVGLCGGDRTAFRARQKNSNGHDLGFVGEIAF
;
A
#
# COMPACT_ATOMS: atom_id res chain seq x y z
N MET A 1 -9.06 17.12 -13.88
CA MET A 1 -9.56 16.98 -12.49
C MET A 1 -8.57 16.19 -11.65
N LYS A 2 -8.69 16.20 -10.32
CA LYS A 2 -7.88 15.36 -9.43
C LYS A 2 -8.62 14.06 -9.11
N VAL A 3 -7.96 12.92 -9.27
CA VAL A 3 -8.55 11.59 -9.07
C VAL A 3 -7.66 10.77 -8.15
N VAL A 4 -8.25 10.17 -7.12
CA VAL A 4 -7.57 9.22 -6.23
C VAL A 4 -8.06 7.81 -6.54
N VAL A 5 -7.16 6.93 -6.96
CA VAL A 5 -7.47 5.53 -7.30
C VAL A 5 -6.94 4.62 -6.22
N LYS A 6 -7.82 3.84 -5.58
CA LYS A 6 -7.41 2.79 -4.64
C LYS A 6 -7.31 1.45 -5.34
N ILE A 7 -6.11 0.89 -5.43
CA ILE A 7 -5.89 -0.47 -5.95
C ILE A 7 -5.77 -1.44 -4.77
N GLY A 8 -6.60 -2.48 -4.77
CA GLY A 8 -6.54 -3.56 -3.78
C GLY A 8 -5.24 -4.36 -3.90
N GLY A 9 -4.63 -4.74 -2.77
CA GLY A 9 -3.35 -5.45 -2.78
C GLY A 9 -3.39 -6.79 -3.52
N ALA A 10 -4.52 -7.50 -3.48
CA ALA A 10 -4.70 -8.76 -4.20
C ALA A 10 -4.60 -8.60 -5.73
N ALA A 11 -5.05 -7.47 -6.28
CA ALA A 11 -4.94 -7.20 -7.72
C ALA A 11 -3.48 -6.99 -8.15
N LEU A 12 -2.61 -6.54 -7.25
CA LEU A 12 -1.20 -6.28 -7.55
C LEU A 12 -0.32 -7.54 -7.54
N GLU A 13 -0.85 -8.67 -7.05
CA GLU A 13 -0.15 -9.96 -7.04
C GLU A 13 -0.23 -10.69 -8.39
N SER A 14 -1.26 -10.40 -9.19
CA SER A 14 -1.39 -10.92 -10.55
C SER A 14 -0.71 -9.98 -11.54
N LYS A 15 0.30 -10.47 -12.27
CA LYS A 15 0.97 -9.68 -13.32
C LYS A 15 -0.04 -9.13 -14.34
N ILE A 16 -1.04 -9.92 -14.73
CA ILE A 16 -2.06 -9.50 -15.69
C ILE A 16 -2.89 -8.33 -15.13
N ALA A 17 -3.36 -8.46 -13.89
CA ALA A 17 -4.16 -7.40 -13.26
C ALA A 17 -3.32 -6.15 -12.98
N LEU A 18 -2.08 -6.29 -12.50
CA LEU A 18 -1.13 -5.20 -12.31
C LEU A 18 -0.94 -4.40 -13.61
N HIS A 19 -0.65 -5.05 -14.73
CA HIS A 19 -0.47 -4.37 -16.01
C HIS A 19 -1.76 -3.70 -16.52
N LYS A 20 -2.92 -4.33 -16.31
CA LYS A 20 -4.21 -3.70 -16.64
C LYS A 20 -4.46 -2.44 -15.80
N CYS A 21 -4.21 -2.50 -14.49
CA CYS A 21 -4.34 -1.35 -13.61
C CYS A 21 -3.35 -0.24 -13.98
N ALA A 22 -2.11 -0.57 -14.28
CA ALA A 22 -1.10 0.40 -14.71
C ALA A 22 -1.53 1.13 -15.99
N ARG A 23 -1.99 0.39 -17.01
CA ARG A 23 -2.50 1.00 -18.25
C ARG A 23 -3.70 1.92 -18.00
N ALA A 24 -4.67 1.49 -17.19
CA ALA A 24 -5.83 2.33 -16.87
C ALA A 24 -5.43 3.63 -16.15
N VAL A 25 -4.41 3.59 -15.27
CA VAL A 25 -3.87 4.80 -14.63
C VAL A 25 -3.22 5.73 -15.67
N VAL A 26 -2.47 5.17 -16.62
CA VAL A 26 -1.83 5.95 -17.70
C VAL A 26 -2.86 6.56 -18.64
N GLU A 27 -3.91 5.83 -19.03
CA GLU A 27 -5.00 6.33 -19.86
C GLU A 27 -5.67 7.55 -19.19
N LEU A 28 -6.02 7.44 -17.91
CA LEU A 28 -6.58 8.58 -17.16
C LEU A 28 -5.63 9.79 -17.10
N ALA A 29 -4.32 9.55 -16.97
CA ALA A 29 -3.33 10.63 -16.97
C ALA A 29 -3.21 11.28 -18.37
N GLN A 30 -3.28 10.49 -19.44
CA GLN A 30 -3.28 10.97 -20.83
C GLN A 30 -4.53 11.78 -21.17
N ASP A 31 -5.67 11.47 -20.55
CA ASP A 31 -6.90 12.27 -20.61
C ASP A 31 -6.82 13.59 -19.81
N GLY A 32 -5.62 13.97 -19.32
CA GLY A 32 -5.36 15.24 -18.64
C GLY A 32 -5.80 15.26 -17.18
N HIS A 33 -6.03 14.11 -16.54
CA HIS A 33 -6.34 14.04 -15.12
C HIS A 33 -5.07 13.99 -14.26
N GLN A 34 -5.13 14.59 -13.08
CA GLN A 34 -4.08 14.51 -12.07
C GLN A 34 -4.37 13.30 -11.17
N ILE A 35 -3.57 12.24 -11.31
CA ILE A 35 -3.84 10.96 -10.65
C ILE A 35 -2.95 10.77 -9.42
N ALA A 36 -3.57 10.38 -8.30
CA ALA A 36 -2.89 9.82 -7.16
C ALA A 36 -3.34 8.36 -6.96
N VAL A 37 -2.40 7.43 -6.83
CA VAL A 37 -2.71 6.01 -6.63
C VAL A 37 -2.38 5.62 -5.20
N VAL A 38 -3.35 5.04 -4.51
CA VAL A 38 -3.18 4.42 -3.19
C VAL A 38 -3.25 2.90 -3.37
N HIS A 39 -2.32 2.16 -2.79
CA HIS A 39 -2.33 0.69 -2.88
C HIS A 39 -2.44 0.02 -1.51
N GLY A 40 -2.90 -1.23 -1.51
CA GLY A 40 -2.75 -2.12 -0.35
C GLY A 40 -1.60 -3.09 -0.58
N GLY A 41 -1.53 -4.14 0.22
CA GLY A 41 -0.55 -5.22 0.03
C GLY A 41 -0.62 -6.29 1.11
N GLY A 42 -1.81 -6.51 1.69
CA GLY A 42 -1.99 -7.40 2.83
C GLY A 42 -1.51 -8.83 2.56
N THR A 43 -1.79 -9.36 1.37
CA THR A 43 -1.33 -10.69 0.93
C THR A 43 0.19 -10.78 0.84
N ALA A 44 0.85 -9.78 0.25
CA ALA A 44 2.30 -9.71 0.17
C ALA A 44 2.93 -9.67 1.58
N LEU A 45 2.36 -8.86 2.48
CA LEU A 45 2.81 -8.77 3.86
C LEU A 45 2.65 -10.09 4.61
N THR A 46 1.48 -10.74 4.53
CA THR A 46 1.26 -12.06 5.15
C THR A 46 2.27 -13.08 4.64
N ARG A 47 2.55 -13.11 3.33
CA ARG A 47 3.54 -14.02 2.74
C ARG A 47 4.94 -13.75 3.31
N THR A 48 5.38 -12.48 3.35
CA THR A 48 6.71 -12.13 3.86
C THR A 48 6.84 -12.44 5.35
N LEU A 49 5.84 -12.14 6.18
CA LEU A 49 5.86 -12.51 7.61
C LEU A 49 6.00 -14.01 7.80
N LYS A 50 5.24 -14.82 7.01
CA LYS A 50 5.34 -16.28 7.06
C LYS A 50 6.74 -16.78 6.70
N LEU A 51 7.41 -16.18 5.70
CA LEU A 51 8.79 -16.52 5.34
C LEU A 51 9.79 -16.20 6.46
N LEU A 52 9.49 -15.18 7.27
CA LEU A 52 10.27 -14.81 8.46
C LEU A 52 9.86 -15.60 9.71
N GLY A 53 9.00 -16.63 9.57
CA GLY A 53 8.56 -17.47 10.68
C GLY A 53 7.50 -16.82 11.58
N LYS A 54 6.91 -15.68 11.16
CA LYS A 54 5.96 -14.90 11.96
C LYS A 54 4.52 -15.10 11.47
N GLN A 55 3.61 -15.39 12.39
CA GLN A 55 2.18 -15.54 12.08
C GLN A 55 1.48 -14.18 12.02
N SER A 56 0.36 -14.14 11.31
CA SER A 56 -0.42 -12.93 11.08
C SER A 56 -1.76 -13.03 11.78
N ASP A 57 -1.98 -12.19 12.80
CA ASP A 57 -3.25 -12.15 13.53
C ASP A 57 -4.08 -10.93 13.13
N PHE A 58 -5.41 -11.10 13.20
CA PHE A 58 -6.36 -10.07 12.83
C PHE A 58 -7.48 -9.94 13.85
N ILE A 59 -7.86 -8.70 14.15
CA ILE A 59 -9.01 -8.35 14.99
C ILE A 59 -9.85 -7.35 14.21
N ASN A 60 -11.13 -7.64 13.99
CA ASN A 60 -12.06 -6.77 13.25
C ASN A 60 -11.54 -6.35 11.86
N GLY A 61 -10.87 -7.26 11.16
CA GLY A 61 -10.29 -7.01 9.84
C GLY A 61 -8.99 -6.20 9.82
N LEU A 62 -8.47 -5.80 10.99
CA LEU A 62 -7.20 -5.10 11.14
C LEU A 62 -6.12 -6.07 11.63
N ARG A 63 -4.92 -5.97 11.06
CA ARG A 63 -3.78 -6.79 11.46
C ARG A 63 -3.23 -6.31 12.80
N VAL A 64 -3.12 -7.19 13.77
CA VAL A 64 -2.37 -6.91 15.01
C VAL A 64 -0.90 -6.71 14.62
N THR A 65 -0.35 -5.54 14.93
CA THR A 65 0.92 -5.09 14.37
C THR A 65 1.87 -4.68 15.48
N ASP A 66 2.76 -5.60 15.89
CA ASP A 66 3.89 -5.25 16.76
C ASP A 66 4.99 -4.48 16.00
N ALA A 67 6.07 -4.12 16.70
CA ALA A 67 7.15 -3.31 16.13
C ALA A 67 7.81 -4.00 14.92
N GLU A 68 8.06 -5.30 15.02
CA GLU A 68 8.65 -6.09 13.94
C GLU A 68 7.69 -6.18 12.74
N THR A 69 6.41 -6.46 12.99
CA THR A 69 5.38 -6.52 11.96
C THR A 69 5.22 -5.18 11.24
N ARG A 70 5.33 -4.05 11.96
CA ARG A 70 5.33 -2.70 11.39
C ARG A 70 6.53 -2.51 10.44
N ASP A 71 7.72 -2.92 10.86
CA ASP A 71 8.93 -2.73 10.05
C ASP A 71 8.88 -3.60 8.78
N VAL A 72 8.38 -4.83 8.89
CA VAL A 72 8.12 -5.68 7.73
C VAL A 72 7.03 -5.09 6.82
N ALA A 73 5.97 -4.50 7.40
CA ALA A 73 4.94 -3.81 6.63
C ALA A 73 5.53 -2.64 5.83
N LEU A 74 6.42 -1.84 6.43
CA LEU A 74 7.11 -0.76 5.72
C LEU A 74 7.96 -1.31 4.57
N MET A 75 8.80 -2.31 4.83
CA MET A 75 9.65 -2.93 3.79
C MET A 75 8.84 -3.48 2.62
N VAL A 76 7.74 -4.19 2.90
CA VAL A 76 6.93 -4.84 1.86
C VAL A 76 6.09 -3.81 1.11
N LEU A 77 5.39 -2.93 1.81
CA LEU A 77 4.46 -2.01 1.19
C LEU A 77 5.19 -0.88 0.45
N ALA A 78 6.13 -0.19 1.10
CA ALA A 78 6.86 0.92 0.49
C ALA A 78 8.01 0.46 -0.43
N GLY A 79 8.55 -0.73 -0.20
CA GLY A 79 9.54 -1.35 -1.07
C GLY A 79 8.86 -2.15 -2.17
N ILE A 80 8.60 -3.43 -1.91
CA ILE A 80 8.24 -4.41 -2.96
C ILE A 80 6.99 -3.97 -3.73
N VAL A 81 5.87 -3.72 -3.04
CA VAL A 81 4.58 -3.48 -3.71
C VAL A 81 4.56 -2.11 -4.40
N ASN A 82 4.98 -1.06 -3.69
CA ASN A 82 5.01 0.30 -4.22
C ASN A 82 5.92 0.40 -5.45
N LYS A 83 7.15 -0.11 -5.38
CA LYS A 83 8.10 -0.01 -6.48
C LYS A 83 7.73 -0.90 -7.66
N THR A 84 7.08 -2.04 -7.41
CA THR A 84 6.51 -2.87 -8.49
C THR A 84 5.41 -2.14 -9.25
N LEU A 85 4.52 -1.44 -8.55
CA LEU A 85 3.47 -0.63 -9.19
C LEU A 85 4.06 0.56 -9.96
N VAL A 86 5.02 1.27 -9.37
CA VAL A 86 5.74 2.36 -10.04
C VAL A 86 6.40 1.89 -11.34
N ALA A 87 7.12 0.76 -11.28
CA ALA A 87 7.75 0.17 -12.46
C ALA A 87 6.73 -0.23 -13.53
N ALA A 88 5.58 -0.78 -13.13
CA ALA A 88 4.51 -1.15 -14.06
C ALA A 88 3.89 0.07 -14.74
N ILE A 89 3.68 1.18 -14.02
CA ILE A 89 3.18 2.44 -14.59
C ILE A 89 4.23 3.05 -15.55
N GLY A 90 5.50 3.05 -15.14
CA GLY A 90 6.64 3.46 -15.98
C GLY A 90 6.71 2.69 -17.29
N ALA A 91 6.60 1.35 -17.21
CA ALA A 91 6.59 0.47 -18.38
C ALA A 91 5.35 0.65 -19.26
N ALA A 92 4.24 1.16 -18.72
CA ALA A 92 3.05 1.52 -19.49
C ALA A 92 3.16 2.88 -20.20
N GLY A 93 4.29 3.59 -20.05
CA GLY A 93 4.58 4.81 -20.80
C GLY A 93 4.33 6.11 -20.03
N HIS A 94 4.20 6.06 -18.70
CA HIS A 94 4.09 7.28 -17.87
C HIS A 94 5.01 7.21 -16.65
N PRO A 95 5.83 8.23 -16.38
CA PRO A 95 6.67 8.25 -15.19
C PRO A 95 5.81 8.33 -13.92
N ALA A 96 6.23 7.62 -12.88
CA ALA A 96 5.56 7.63 -11.57
C ALA A 96 6.59 7.74 -10.44
N VAL A 97 6.17 8.37 -9.34
CA VAL A 97 6.94 8.48 -8.11
C VAL A 97 6.19 7.75 -7.00
N GLY A 98 6.87 6.82 -6.35
CA GLY A 98 6.32 6.04 -5.24
C GLY A 98 6.74 6.62 -3.90
N LEU A 99 5.74 6.98 -3.07
CA LEU A 99 5.92 7.58 -1.74
C LEU A 99 5.26 6.71 -0.66
N CYS A 100 5.68 6.91 0.58
CA CYS A 100 5.06 6.43 1.80
C CYS A 100 4.78 7.61 2.76
N GLY A 101 4.08 7.36 3.87
CA GLY A 101 3.65 8.45 4.77
C GLY A 101 4.78 9.26 5.40
N GLY A 102 5.96 8.66 5.57
CA GLY A 102 7.15 9.34 6.11
C GLY A 102 7.80 10.31 5.12
N ASP A 103 7.57 10.17 3.82
CA ASP A 103 8.18 11.02 2.80
C ASP A 103 7.65 12.45 2.93
N ARG A 104 8.51 13.37 3.36
CA ARG A 104 8.16 14.76 3.69
C ARG A 104 6.99 14.88 4.68
N THR A 105 6.80 13.88 5.54
CA THR A 105 5.67 13.83 6.48
C THR A 105 4.33 13.96 5.75
N ALA A 106 4.21 13.33 4.57
CA ALA A 106 3.00 13.36 3.73
C ALA A 106 1.74 12.94 4.50
N PHE A 107 1.88 12.03 5.47
CA PHE A 107 0.82 11.68 6.39
C PHE A 107 1.32 11.64 7.83
N ARG A 108 0.48 12.13 8.74
CA ARG A 108 0.62 11.91 10.18
C ARG A 108 -0.45 10.93 10.62
N ALA A 109 -0.11 10.11 11.60
CA ALA A 109 -1.03 9.14 12.17
C ALA A 109 -0.91 9.15 13.69
N ARG A 110 -2.02 8.83 14.34
CA ARG A 110 -2.07 8.48 15.76
C ARG A 110 -2.51 7.03 15.89
N GLN A 111 -2.23 6.42 17.04
CA GLN A 111 -2.68 5.05 17.30
C GLN A 111 -4.22 4.97 17.23
N LYS A 112 -4.72 3.93 16.58
CA LYS A 112 -6.15 3.74 16.39
C LYS A 112 -6.80 3.24 17.69
N ASN A 113 -7.78 3.97 18.20
CA ASN A 113 -8.65 3.43 19.26
C ASN A 113 -9.48 2.29 18.67
N SER A 114 -9.32 1.10 19.25
CA SER A 114 -9.89 -0.16 18.75
C SER A 114 -10.85 -0.79 19.75
N ASN A 115 -11.64 0.04 20.44
CA ASN A 115 -12.69 -0.37 21.39
C ASN A 115 -12.20 -1.36 22.46
N GLY A 116 -11.01 -1.11 23.01
CA GLY A 116 -10.41 -1.95 24.06
C GLY A 116 -9.48 -3.07 23.56
N HIS A 117 -9.36 -3.28 22.24
CA HIS A 117 -8.34 -4.18 21.69
C HIS A 117 -7.01 -3.46 21.48
N ASP A 118 -5.91 -4.09 21.88
CA ASP A 118 -4.57 -3.64 21.51
C ASP A 118 -4.21 -4.19 20.12
N LEU A 119 -4.07 -3.28 19.15
CA LEU A 119 -3.62 -3.62 17.79
C LEU A 119 -2.13 -3.28 17.57
N GLY A 120 -1.43 -2.80 18.59
CA GLY A 120 -0.07 -2.29 18.48
C GLY A 120 0.00 -1.03 17.60
N PHE A 121 0.88 -1.04 16.60
CA PHE A 121 1.21 0.08 15.71
C PHE A 121 0.19 0.32 14.58
N VAL A 122 -1.09 -0.05 14.79
CA VAL A 122 -2.17 0.32 13.87
C VAL A 122 -2.61 1.75 14.14
N GLY A 123 -2.63 2.57 13.09
CA GLY A 123 -2.97 3.99 13.19
C GLY A 123 -4.21 4.40 12.41
N GLU A 124 -4.66 5.62 12.70
CA GLU A 124 -5.61 6.38 11.89
C GLU A 124 -4.99 7.73 11.50
N ILE A 125 -5.37 8.26 10.34
CA ILE A 125 -4.83 9.51 9.83
C ILE A 125 -5.21 10.66 10.78
N ALA A 126 -4.22 11.44 11.18
CA ALA A 126 -4.37 12.63 11.99
C ALA A 126 -3.79 13.81 11.22
N PHE A 127 -4.45 14.96 11.28
CA PHE A 127 -3.98 16.20 10.66
C PHE A 127 -3.35 17.08 11.75
#